data_AF-A0A6J6Y4E2-F1
#
_entry.id   AF-A0A6J6Y4E2-F1
#
_cell.length_a   1.000
_cell.length_b   1.000
_cell.length_c   1.000
_cell.angle_alpha   90.00
_cell.angle_beta   90.00
_cell.angle_gamma   90.00
#
_symmetry.space_group_name_H-M   'P 1'
#
loop_
_entity.id
_entity.type
_entity.pdbx_description
1 polymer ?
#
loop_
_entity_poly.entity_id
_entity_poly.type
_entity_poly.pdbx_seq_one_letter_code
_entity_poly.pdbx_strand_id
1 'polypeptide(L)'
;MIADNDVDRYLRFDREQWSMLRAQTPLTLSEKELEALRGINDRIDLDEVATIYLPLTRLLNLYVAATQNLHRVSATFLGTMAPKMPYVIGIAGSVAVGKSTSARILQSLLMRWPEHPRVELITTDGFLYPNAVLEERGLMNRKGFPESYDTKRLLQFVRDVKAGTAEVSAPVYNHVVYDVMPSHEEVVHQPDILIIEGLNVLQVGSGNTEFVSDYFDFSIYIDALETDIEGWFIERFQTLRKTVFQDPNSFFRHFADLTQDQAVALAHEIWTGINGKT
;
A
#
# COMPACT_ATOMS: atom_id res chain seq x y z
N MET A 1 2.50 15.97 4.90
CA MET A 1 2.92 17.31 5.40
C MET A 1 4.33 17.30 6.00
N ILE A 2 5.35 17.64 5.21
CA ILE A 2 6.66 18.07 5.73
C ILE A 2 6.48 19.55 6.10
N ALA A 3 6.61 19.92 7.37
CA ALA A 3 6.53 21.33 7.77
C ALA A 3 7.66 22.12 7.08
N ASP A 4 7.42 23.39 6.74
CA ASP A 4 8.44 24.24 6.10
C ASP A 4 9.72 24.39 6.94
N ASN A 5 9.65 24.10 8.24
CA ASN A 5 10.80 24.12 9.16
C ASN A 5 11.55 22.77 9.26
N ASP A 6 11.12 21.71 8.58
CA ASP A 6 11.72 20.36 8.64
C ASP A 6 12.71 20.10 7.48
N VAL A 7 13.27 21.17 6.91
CA VAL A 7 14.15 21.14 5.72
C VAL A 7 15.42 20.32 5.97
N ASP A 8 15.90 20.27 7.22
CA ASP A 8 17.17 19.62 7.56
C ASP A 8 17.08 18.08 7.61
N ARG A 9 15.88 17.50 7.64
CA ARG A 9 15.68 16.04 7.72
C ARG A 9 15.41 15.36 6.38
N TYR A 10 15.01 16.13 5.36
CA TYR A 10 14.55 15.58 4.08
C TYR A 10 15.31 16.21 2.91
N LEU A 11 15.83 15.35 2.03
CA LEU A 11 16.27 15.78 0.71
C LEU A 11 15.06 16.03 -0.17
N ARG A 12 15.04 17.18 -0.85
CA ARG A 12 13.96 17.59 -1.74
C ARG A 12 14.47 17.55 -3.18
N PHE A 13 13.66 16.97 -4.05
CA PHE A 13 13.93 16.90 -5.47
C PHE A 13 12.68 17.37 -6.20
N ASP A 14 12.85 18.26 -7.17
CA ASP A 14 11.82 18.44 -8.19
C ASP A 14 11.81 17.26 -9.18
N ARG A 15 10.83 17.25 -10.08
CA ARG A 15 10.65 16.16 -11.06
C ARG A 15 11.88 15.99 -11.97
N GLU A 16 12.49 17.08 -12.41
CA GLU A 16 13.63 17.03 -13.32
C GLU A 16 14.85 16.44 -12.60
N GLN A 17 15.15 16.96 -11.41
CA GLN A 17 16.21 16.48 -10.53
C GLN A 17 16.06 14.99 -10.21
N TRP A 18 14.85 14.55 -9.87
CA TRP A 18 14.57 13.14 -9.58
C TRP A 18 14.75 12.24 -10.80
N SER A 19 14.27 12.68 -11.97
CA SER A 19 14.36 11.91 -13.22
C SER A 19 15.79 11.56 -13.62
N MET A 20 16.73 12.47 -13.33
CA MET A 20 18.16 12.27 -13.64
C MET A 20 18.77 11.13 -12.82
N LEU A 21 18.20 10.79 -11.67
CA LEU A 21 18.67 9.71 -10.81
C LEU A 21 18.38 8.31 -11.37
N ARG A 22 17.61 8.18 -12.47
CA ARG A 22 17.42 6.89 -13.16
C ARG A 22 18.75 6.32 -13.70
N ALA A 23 19.71 7.19 -14.02
CA ALA A 23 20.97 6.84 -14.68
C ALA A 23 20.77 5.87 -15.87
N GLN A 24 21.35 4.67 -15.81
CA GLN A 24 21.28 3.65 -16.87
C GLN A 24 20.23 2.56 -16.59
N THR A 25 19.37 2.73 -15.58
CA THR A 25 18.34 1.73 -15.28
C THR A 25 17.35 1.63 -16.44
N PRO A 26 17.24 0.45 -17.11
CA PRO A 26 16.38 0.29 -18.27
C PRO A 26 14.91 0.26 -17.85
N LEU A 27 14.04 0.85 -18.67
CA LEU A 27 12.61 0.64 -18.56
C LEU A 27 12.28 -0.76 -19.07
N THR A 28 11.93 -1.64 -18.14
CA THR A 28 11.63 -3.03 -18.44
C THR A 28 10.12 -3.29 -18.60
N LEU A 29 9.28 -2.44 -18.00
CA LEU A 29 7.82 -2.57 -18.03
C LEU A 29 7.29 -2.18 -19.43
N SER A 30 6.44 -3.03 -20.01
CA SER A 30 5.72 -2.74 -21.24
C SER A 30 4.41 -2.00 -20.98
N GLU A 31 3.86 -1.32 -21.99
CA GLU A 31 2.56 -0.62 -21.87
C GLU A 31 1.44 -1.56 -21.44
N LYS A 32 1.40 -2.77 -22.03
CA LYS A 32 0.39 -3.80 -21.69
C LYS A 32 0.49 -4.25 -20.24
N GLU A 33 1.70 -4.39 -19.70
CA GLU A 33 1.89 -4.72 -18.29
C GLU A 33 1.46 -3.55 -17.41
N LEU A 34 1.81 -2.31 -17.79
CA LEU A 34 1.39 -1.12 -17.06
C LEU A 34 -0.15 -0.99 -17.00
N GLU A 35 -0.84 -1.21 -18.12
CA GLU A 35 -2.31 -1.23 -18.19
C GLU A 35 -2.92 -2.22 -17.19
N ALA A 36 -2.31 -3.39 -17.00
CA ALA A 36 -2.78 -4.38 -16.04
C ALA A 36 -2.52 -4.01 -14.57
N LEU A 37 -1.55 -3.12 -14.30
CA LEU A 37 -1.21 -2.66 -12.94
C LEU A 37 -2.00 -1.40 -12.54
N ARG A 38 -2.48 -0.61 -13.51
CA ARG A 38 -3.30 0.59 -13.28
C ARG A 38 -4.56 0.23 -12.49
N GLY A 39 -4.82 1.02 -11.46
CA GLY A 39 -6.11 1.01 -10.78
C GLY A 39 -7.16 1.76 -11.59
N ILE A 40 -8.38 1.77 -11.06
CA ILE A 40 -9.52 2.46 -11.66
C ILE A 40 -9.22 3.97 -11.72
N ASN A 41 -9.31 4.55 -12.93
CA ASN A 41 -9.04 5.96 -13.25
C ASN A 41 -7.58 6.43 -13.13
N ASP A 42 -6.61 5.52 -12.95
CA ASP A 42 -5.21 5.95 -12.91
C ASP A 42 -4.70 6.37 -14.29
N ARG A 43 -3.97 7.48 -14.33
CA ARG A 43 -3.44 8.10 -15.56
C ARG A 43 -1.94 7.89 -15.74
N ILE A 44 -1.32 6.98 -14.97
CA ILE A 44 0.14 6.74 -14.99
C ILE A 44 0.56 6.14 -16.32
N ASP A 45 1.39 6.81 -17.10
CA ASP A 45 1.97 6.31 -18.34
C ASP A 45 3.42 5.82 -18.18
N LEU A 46 4.03 5.31 -19.26
CA LEU A 46 5.41 4.84 -19.24
C LEU A 46 6.43 5.96 -18.99
N ASP A 47 6.10 7.21 -19.32
CA ASP A 47 6.97 8.35 -19.01
C ASP A 47 7.00 8.59 -17.51
N GLU A 48 5.84 8.54 -16.84
CA GLU A 48 5.74 8.63 -15.38
C GLU A 48 6.51 7.49 -14.70
N VAL A 49 6.38 6.25 -15.22
CA VAL A 49 7.16 5.10 -14.72
C VAL A 49 8.66 5.35 -14.86
N ALA A 50 9.11 5.81 -16.03
CA ALA A 50 10.53 6.07 -16.29
C ALA A 50 11.09 7.23 -15.47
N THR A 51 10.28 8.25 -15.23
CA THR A 51 10.66 9.50 -14.58
C THR A 51 10.64 9.40 -13.06
N ILE A 52 9.64 8.73 -12.48
CA ILE A 52 9.43 8.68 -11.03
C ILE A 52 9.82 7.32 -10.43
N TYR A 53 9.29 6.24 -11.00
CA TYR A 53 9.38 4.92 -10.37
C TYR A 53 10.73 4.23 -10.62
N LEU A 54 11.37 4.41 -11.78
CA LEU A 54 12.70 3.82 -12.02
C LEU A 54 13.80 4.37 -11.06
N PRO A 55 13.94 5.70 -10.87
CA PRO A 55 14.86 6.20 -9.84
C PRO A 55 14.52 5.69 -8.43
N LEU A 56 13.22 5.62 -8.09
CA LEU A 56 12.78 5.12 -6.79
C LEU A 56 13.14 3.65 -6.59
N THR A 57 12.86 2.78 -7.56
CA THR A 57 13.26 1.37 -7.52
C THR A 57 14.78 1.24 -7.39
N ARG A 58 15.55 2.02 -8.13
CA ARG A 58 17.02 2.02 -8.02
C ARG A 58 17.47 2.42 -6.60
N LEU A 59 16.86 3.45 -6.01
CA LEU A 59 17.14 3.86 -4.64
C LEU A 59 16.83 2.72 -3.66
N LEU A 60 15.63 2.14 -3.74
CA LEU A 60 15.21 1.03 -2.88
C LEU A 60 16.19 -0.14 -2.97
N ASN A 61 16.69 -0.47 -4.15
CA ASN A 61 17.65 -1.57 -4.32
C ASN A 61 18.98 -1.30 -3.63
N LEU A 62 19.46 -0.05 -3.60
CA LEU A 62 20.65 0.31 -2.84
C LEU A 62 20.44 0.07 -1.34
N TYR A 63 19.27 0.45 -0.81
CA TYR A 63 18.92 0.20 0.60
C TYR A 63 18.77 -1.29 0.90
N VAL A 64 18.08 -2.05 0.04
CA VAL A 64 17.91 -3.52 0.19
C VAL A 64 19.27 -4.20 0.22
N ALA A 65 20.15 -3.91 -0.75
CA ALA A 65 21.48 -4.52 -0.83
C ALA A 65 22.34 -4.17 0.39
N ALA A 66 22.29 -2.90 0.85
CA ALA A 66 23.02 -2.47 2.04
C ALA A 66 22.57 -3.21 3.30
N THR A 67 21.26 -3.31 3.53
CA THR A 67 20.68 -3.99 4.70
C THR A 67 20.96 -5.50 4.67
N GLN A 68 20.79 -6.16 3.53
CA GLN A 68 21.11 -7.58 3.40
C GLN A 68 22.60 -7.86 3.65
N ASN A 69 23.49 -7.00 3.14
CA ASN A 69 24.92 -7.14 3.40
C ASN A 69 25.27 -6.93 4.89
N LEU A 70 24.64 -5.95 5.55
CA LEU A 70 24.80 -5.72 6.98
C LEU A 70 24.38 -6.95 7.80
N HIS A 71 23.25 -7.57 7.47
CA HIS A 71 22.79 -8.80 8.13
C HIS A 71 23.78 -9.95 7.93
N ARG A 72 24.28 -10.14 6.71
CA ARG A 72 25.29 -11.17 6.40
C ARG A 72 26.57 -10.99 7.21
N VAL A 73 27.09 -9.76 7.29
CA VAL A 73 28.31 -9.45 8.06
C VAL A 73 28.07 -9.68 9.56
N SER A 74 26.91 -9.25 10.07
CA SER A 74 26.55 -9.42 11.49
C SER A 74 26.42 -10.90 11.88
N ALA A 75 25.76 -11.72 11.06
CA ALA A 75 25.66 -13.15 11.29
C ALA A 75 27.03 -13.85 11.27
N THR A 76 27.91 -13.44 10.34
CA THR A 76 29.29 -13.94 10.28
C THR A 76 30.05 -13.63 11.57
N PHE A 77 29.93 -12.40 12.08
CA PHE A 77 30.54 -11.98 13.35
C PHE A 77 29.99 -12.77 14.54
N LEU A 78 28.67 -13.01 14.59
CA LEU A 78 28.00 -13.74 15.66
C LEU A 78 28.14 -15.27 15.56
N GLY A 79 28.73 -15.79 14.48
CA GLY A 79 28.86 -17.23 14.25
C GLY A 79 27.51 -17.93 13.99
N THR A 80 26.50 -17.19 13.54
CA THR A 80 25.18 -17.72 13.22
C THR A 80 25.00 -17.84 11.70
N MET A 81 24.11 -18.74 11.26
CA MET A 81 23.59 -18.64 9.91
C MET A 81 22.65 -17.44 9.83
N ALA A 82 22.87 -16.52 8.88
CA ALA A 82 21.92 -15.45 8.61
C ALA A 82 20.64 -16.08 8.02
N PRO A 83 19.49 -16.09 8.72
CA PRO A 83 18.25 -16.39 8.05
C PRO A 83 18.00 -15.33 6.98
N LYS A 84 17.33 -15.71 5.90
CA LYS A 84 16.83 -14.76 4.91
C LYS A 84 15.79 -13.88 5.61
N MET A 85 16.17 -12.67 6.01
CA MET A 85 15.25 -11.69 6.58
C MET A 85 14.67 -10.83 5.46
N PRO A 86 13.35 -10.85 5.25
CA PRO A 86 12.71 -10.03 4.23
C PRO A 86 12.92 -8.54 4.50
N TYR A 87 13.14 -7.78 3.43
CA TYR A 87 13.13 -6.32 3.48
C TYR A 87 11.68 -5.83 3.36
N VAL A 88 11.20 -5.05 4.31
CA VAL A 88 9.80 -4.63 4.42
C VAL A 88 9.67 -3.16 4.05
N ILE A 89 8.85 -2.88 3.04
CA ILE A 89 8.55 -1.54 2.55
C ILE A 89 7.10 -1.20 2.91
N GLY A 90 6.90 -0.18 3.75
CA GLY A 90 5.58 0.37 4.04
C GLY A 90 5.17 1.43 3.01
N ILE A 91 3.94 1.37 2.50
CA ILE A 91 3.35 2.40 1.63
C ILE A 91 2.07 2.94 2.28
N ALA A 92 2.09 4.22 2.62
CA ALA A 92 0.99 4.94 3.26
C ALA A 92 0.50 6.13 2.43
N GLY A 93 -0.60 6.74 2.88
CA GLY A 93 -1.27 7.84 2.20
C GLY A 93 -2.80 7.76 2.35
N SER A 94 -3.50 8.81 1.95
CA SER A 94 -4.96 8.89 2.05
C SER A 94 -5.68 7.90 1.12
N VAL A 95 -6.98 7.69 1.34
CA VAL A 95 -7.83 6.94 0.41
C VAL A 95 -7.79 7.61 -0.96
N ALA A 96 -7.80 6.82 -2.04
CA ALA A 96 -7.78 7.30 -3.43
C ALA A 96 -6.51 8.03 -3.90
N VAL A 97 -5.50 8.24 -3.05
CA VAL A 97 -4.22 8.90 -3.44
C VAL A 97 -3.32 8.07 -4.39
N GLY A 98 -3.70 6.82 -4.72
CA GLY A 98 -2.93 5.98 -5.66
C GLY A 98 -1.93 5.00 -5.02
N LYS A 99 -2.08 4.69 -3.72
CA LYS A 99 -1.21 3.73 -2.99
C LYS A 99 -1.11 2.36 -3.66
N SER A 100 -2.24 1.69 -3.87
CA SER A 100 -2.26 0.32 -4.38
C SER A 100 -1.65 0.22 -5.78
N THR A 101 -1.81 1.27 -6.59
CA THR A 101 -1.21 1.35 -7.93
C THR A 101 0.30 1.54 -7.84
N SER A 102 0.76 2.44 -7.00
CA SER A 102 2.20 2.61 -6.73
C SER A 102 2.83 1.34 -6.18
N ALA A 103 2.15 0.64 -5.27
CA ALA A 103 2.61 -0.63 -4.70
C ALA A 103 2.75 -1.72 -5.76
N ARG A 104 1.76 -1.87 -6.66
CA ARG A 104 1.80 -2.83 -7.78
C ARG A 104 2.89 -2.51 -8.80
N ILE A 105 3.08 -1.23 -9.13
CA ILE A 105 4.17 -0.79 -10.02
C ILE A 105 5.53 -1.10 -9.38
N LEU A 106 5.73 -0.72 -8.11
CA LEU A 106 6.97 -0.99 -7.39
C LEU A 106 7.24 -2.49 -7.28
N GLN A 107 6.24 -3.30 -6.96
CA GLN A 107 6.35 -4.77 -6.96
C GLN A 107 6.85 -5.27 -8.31
N SER A 108 6.19 -4.88 -9.41
CA SER A 108 6.54 -5.33 -10.76
C SER A 108 7.96 -4.91 -11.18
N LEU A 109 8.39 -3.71 -10.81
CA LEU A 109 9.74 -3.22 -11.13
C LEU A 109 10.81 -3.89 -10.26
N LEU A 110 10.55 -4.10 -8.97
CA LEU A 110 11.48 -4.74 -8.04
C LEU A 110 11.69 -6.23 -8.39
N MET A 111 10.65 -6.97 -8.77
CA MET A 111 10.79 -8.40 -9.13
C MET A 111 11.74 -8.68 -10.30
N ARG A 112 12.10 -7.65 -11.09
CA ARG A 112 12.94 -7.80 -12.28
C ARG A 112 14.44 -7.76 -11.98
N TRP A 113 14.82 -7.49 -10.74
CA TRP A 113 16.21 -7.48 -10.33
C TRP A 113 16.64 -8.86 -9.84
N PRO A 114 17.78 -9.40 -10.31
CA PRO A 114 18.24 -10.73 -9.93
C PRO A 114 18.44 -10.95 -8.43
N GLU A 115 18.74 -9.90 -7.69
CA GLU A 115 19.04 -9.93 -6.25
C GLU A 115 17.81 -10.18 -5.37
N HIS A 116 16.60 -9.91 -5.88
CA HIS A 116 15.35 -10.06 -5.13
C HIS A 116 14.21 -10.57 -6.03
N PRO A 117 14.28 -11.85 -6.47
CA PRO A 117 13.30 -12.43 -7.39
C PRO A 117 11.91 -12.62 -6.80
N ARG A 118 11.77 -12.62 -5.46
CA ARG A 118 10.46 -12.77 -4.78
C ARG A 118 10.07 -11.48 -4.06
N VAL A 119 9.14 -10.74 -4.67
CA VAL A 119 8.54 -9.54 -4.07
C VAL A 119 7.05 -9.78 -3.89
N GLU A 120 6.59 -9.70 -2.66
CA GLU A 120 5.19 -9.92 -2.32
C GLU A 120 4.52 -8.62 -1.85
N LEU A 121 3.21 -8.51 -2.06
CA LEU A 121 2.43 -7.32 -1.77
C LEU A 121 1.23 -7.70 -0.91
N ILE A 122 1.16 -7.14 0.30
CA ILE A 122 0.03 -7.33 1.20
C ILE A 122 -0.65 -5.98 1.44
N THR A 123 -1.98 -5.97 1.35
CA THR A 123 -2.79 -4.81 1.72
C THR A 123 -3.28 -4.95 3.16
N THR A 124 -3.29 -3.86 3.93
CA THR A 124 -3.80 -3.93 5.31
C THR A 124 -5.30 -4.15 5.38
N ASP A 125 -6.03 -3.94 4.29
CA ASP A 125 -7.50 -4.07 4.25
C ASP A 125 -7.94 -5.51 4.61
N GLY A 126 -7.10 -6.51 4.34
CA GLY A 126 -7.31 -7.89 4.80
C GLY A 126 -7.42 -8.01 6.32
N PHE A 127 -6.76 -7.12 7.05
CA PHE A 127 -6.71 -7.10 8.51
C PHE A 127 -7.81 -6.23 9.14
N LEU A 128 -8.78 -5.75 8.36
CA LEU A 128 -10.02 -5.22 8.92
C LEU A 128 -10.74 -6.33 9.70
N TYR A 129 -11.53 -5.95 10.70
CA TYR A 129 -12.50 -6.89 11.25
C TYR A 129 -13.57 -7.22 10.18
N PRO A 130 -14.08 -8.46 10.13
CA PRO A 130 -15.22 -8.80 9.27
C PRO A 130 -16.43 -7.90 9.56
N ASN A 131 -17.27 -7.65 8.56
CA ASN A 131 -18.43 -6.74 8.68
C ASN A 131 -19.33 -7.12 9.87
N ALA A 132 -19.58 -8.41 10.12
CA ALA A 132 -20.37 -8.85 11.26
C ALA A 132 -19.81 -8.35 12.61
N VAL A 133 -18.48 -8.31 12.77
CA VAL A 133 -17.81 -7.79 13.97
C VAL A 133 -17.85 -6.27 14.01
N LEU A 134 -17.69 -5.61 12.85
CA LEU A 134 -17.82 -4.15 12.75
C LEU A 134 -19.25 -3.68 13.06
N GLU A 135 -20.27 -4.41 12.62
CA GLU A 135 -21.69 -4.15 12.91
C GLU A 135 -21.99 -4.31 14.41
N GLU A 136 -21.55 -5.42 15.01
CA GLU A 136 -21.71 -5.67 16.46
C GLU A 136 -21.10 -4.53 17.30
N ARG A 137 -19.97 -3.98 16.84
CA ARG A 137 -19.25 -2.89 17.53
C ARG A 137 -19.71 -1.49 17.14
N GLY A 138 -20.64 -1.34 16.19
CA GLY A 138 -21.07 -0.03 15.69
C GLY A 138 -19.98 0.73 14.91
N LEU A 139 -19.03 0.02 14.32
CA LEU A 139 -17.84 0.56 13.64
C LEU A 139 -17.94 0.55 12.11
N MET A 140 -19.08 0.18 11.52
CA MET A 140 -19.24 0.16 10.06
C MET A 140 -18.92 1.50 9.39
N ASN A 141 -19.32 2.62 9.99
CA ASN A 141 -19.02 3.98 9.49
C ASN A 141 -17.59 4.45 9.82
N ARG A 142 -16.79 3.58 10.46
CA ARG A 142 -15.39 3.85 10.84
C ARG A 142 -14.44 2.84 10.22
N LYS A 143 -14.87 2.14 9.16
CA LYS A 143 -14.02 1.24 8.40
C LYS A 143 -12.86 2.03 7.77
N GLY A 144 -11.63 1.61 8.01
CA GLY A 144 -10.42 2.35 7.64
C GLY A 144 -9.80 3.17 8.79
N PHE A 145 -10.53 3.39 9.89
CA PHE A 145 -9.96 3.98 11.11
C PHE A 145 -9.25 2.90 11.96
N PRO A 146 -8.29 3.28 12.84
CA PRO A 146 -7.50 2.33 13.63
C PRO A 146 -8.30 1.22 14.32
N GLU A 147 -9.44 1.56 14.93
CA GLU A 147 -10.28 0.61 15.67
C GLU A 147 -11.02 -0.42 14.80
N SER A 148 -11.06 -0.21 13.48
CA SER A 148 -11.65 -1.16 12.54
C SER A 148 -10.71 -2.29 12.14
N TYR A 149 -9.42 -2.23 12.53
CA TYR A 149 -8.41 -3.24 12.22
C TYR A 149 -8.12 -4.18 13.39
N ASP A 150 -7.84 -5.44 13.05
CA ASP A 150 -7.18 -6.39 13.94
C ASP A 150 -5.66 -6.13 13.95
N THR A 151 -5.25 -5.07 14.64
CA THR A 151 -3.84 -4.67 14.75
C THR A 151 -2.96 -5.77 15.34
N LYS A 152 -3.52 -6.62 16.21
CA LYS A 152 -2.76 -7.74 16.80
C LYS A 152 -2.41 -8.77 15.74
N ARG A 153 -3.37 -9.13 14.88
CA ARG A 153 -3.13 -10.05 13.75
C ARG A 153 -2.14 -9.46 12.75
N LEU A 154 -2.24 -8.17 12.44
CA LEU A 154 -1.30 -7.48 11.55
C LEU A 154 0.13 -7.46 12.12
N LEU A 155 0.29 -7.11 13.39
CA LEU A 155 1.60 -7.15 14.06
C LEU A 155 2.19 -8.56 14.05
N GLN A 156 1.37 -9.57 14.37
CA GLN A 156 1.82 -10.96 14.36
C GLN A 156 2.28 -11.40 12.96
N PHE A 157 1.52 -11.05 11.92
CA PHE A 157 1.90 -11.33 10.54
C PHE A 157 3.28 -10.76 10.20
N VAL A 158 3.52 -9.46 10.49
CA VAL A 158 4.80 -8.84 10.16
C VAL A 158 5.95 -9.39 11.00
N ARG A 159 5.70 -9.72 12.28
CA ARG A 159 6.67 -10.44 13.14
C ARG A 159 7.08 -11.76 12.54
N ASP A 160 6.13 -12.57 12.11
CA ASP A 160 6.39 -13.92 11.60
C ASP A 160 7.18 -13.86 10.28
N VAL A 161 6.86 -12.89 9.41
CA VAL A 161 7.64 -12.62 8.20
C VAL A 161 9.07 -12.19 8.55
N LYS A 162 9.24 -11.23 9.47
CA LYS A 162 10.55 -10.74 9.88
C LYS A 162 11.40 -11.77 10.63
N ALA A 163 10.75 -12.71 11.32
CA ALA A 163 11.41 -13.86 11.94
C ALA A 163 11.93 -14.88 10.90
N GLY A 164 11.60 -14.71 9.61
CA GLY A 164 11.97 -15.64 8.56
C GLY A 164 11.15 -16.92 8.60
N THR A 165 9.89 -16.87 9.04
CA THR A 165 8.97 -18.02 8.98
C THR A 165 8.74 -18.42 7.52
N ALA A 166 8.74 -19.73 7.24
CA ALA A 166 8.67 -20.29 5.87
C ALA A 166 7.41 -19.85 5.11
N GLU A 167 6.27 -19.89 5.78
CA GLU A 167 4.96 -19.56 5.24
C GLU A 167 4.17 -18.78 6.28
N VAL A 168 3.63 -17.62 5.90
CA VAL A 168 2.83 -16.77 6.78
C VAL A 168 1.55 -16.39 6.07
N SER A 169 0.41 -16.76 6.63
CA SER A 169 -0.90 -16.43 6.05
C SER A 169 -1.34 -15.00 6.37
N ALA A 170 -1.84 -14.29 5.37
CA ALA A 170 -2.54 -13.02 5.48
C ALA A 170 -4.02 -13.17 5.08
N PRO A 171 -4.96 -12.60 5.83
CA PRO A 171 -6.36 -12.55 5.41
C PRO A 171 -6.55 -11.71 4.14
N VAL A 172 -7.52 -12.08 3.31
CA VAL A 172 -7.80 -11.39 2.05
C VAL A 172 -9.08 -10.54 2.17
N TYR A 173 -8.99 -9.28 1.74
CA TYR A 173 -10.15 -8.40 1.60
C TYR A 173 -10.64 -8.39 0.16
N ASN A 174 -11.96 -8.40 -0.03
CA ASN A 174 -12.56 -8.31 -1.35
C ASN A 174 -13.41 -7.04 -1.45
N HIS A 175 -12.98 -6.11 -2.32
CA HIS A 175 -13.64 -4.84 -2.53
C HIS A 175 -15.01 -4.93 -3.23
N VAL A 176 -15.34 -6.06 -3.88
CA VAL A 176 -16.66 -6.27 -4.52
C VAL A 176 -17.71 -6.58 -3.46
N VAL A 177 -17.44 -7.56 -2.59
CA VAL A 177 -18.32 -7.92 -1.47
C VAL A 177 -18.15 -6.98 -0.27
N TYR A 178 -17.11 -6.15 -0.30
CA TYR A 178 -16.76 -5.16 0.72
C TYR A 178 -16.59 -5.78 2.11
N ASP A 179 -15.91 -6.93 2.19
CA ASP A 179 -15.64 -7.64 3.44
C ASP A 179 -14.36 -8.48 3.37
N VAL A 180 -13.88 -8.92 4.53
CA VAL A 180 -12.82 -9.93 4.64
C VAL A 180 -13.39 -11.28 4.23
N MET A 181 -12.69 -11.98 3.33
CA MET A 181 -13.14 -13.25 2.78
C MET A 181 -12.98 -14.39 3.80
N PRO A 182 -14.06 -15.05 4.24
CA PRO A 182 -13.96 -16.17 5.17
C PRO A 182 -13.15 -17.32 4.56
N SER A 183 -12.21 -17.87 5.32
CA SER A 183 -11.38 -19.02 4.94
C SER A 183 -10.54 -18.83 3.66
N HIS A 184 -10.35 -17.58 3.20
CA HIS A 184 -9.42 -17.25 2.12
C HIS A 184 -8.25 -16.48 2.70
N GLU A 185 -7.06 -17.05 2.54
CA GLU A 185 -5.81 -16.45 2.98
C GLU A 185 -4.82 -16.47 1.83
N GLU A 186 -4.03 -15.40 1.73
CA GLU A 186 -2.86 -15.34 0.88
C GLU A 186 -1.65 -15.80 1.70
N VAL A 187 -0.86 -16.73 1.16
CA VAL A 187 0.31 -17.28 1.85
C VAL A 187 1.56 -16.59 1.36
N VAL A 188 2.29 -15.97 2.29
CA VAL A 188 3.57 -15.32 2.03
C VAL A 188 4.73 -16.27 2.25
N HIS A 189 5.58 -16.45 1.23
CA HIS A 189 6.62 -17.48 1.22
C HIS A 189 8.03 -16.88 1.31
N GLN A 190 8.49 -16.49 2.50
CA GLN A 190 9.84 -15.92 2.74
C GLN A 190 10.36 -15.01 1.59
N PRO A 191 9.66 -13.89 1.30
CA PRO A 191 10.03 -13.02 0.20
C PRO A 191 11.38 -12.36 0.42
N ASP A 192 12.04 -11.92 -0.66
CA ASP A 192 13.19 -11.03 -0.56
C ASP A 192 12.75 -9.64 -0.09
N ILE A 193 11.61 -9.19 -0.62
CA ILE A 193 10.98 -7.91 -0.29
C ILE A 193 9.48 -8.14 -0.04
N LEU A 194 8.97 -7.64 1.09
CA LEU A 194 7.53 -7.54 1.35
C LEU A 194 7.10 -6.08 1.28
N ILE A 195 6.15 -5.77 0.41
CA ILE A 195 5.50 -4.46 0.36
C ILE A 195 4.20 -4.55 1.16
N ILE A 196 4.02 -3.65 2.12
CA ILE A 196 2.79 -3.54 2.92
C ILE A 196 2.16 -2.18 2.62
N GLU A 197 0.97 -2.20 2.02
CA GLU A 197 0.23 -0.99 1.65
C GLU A 197 -1.02 -0.82 2.52
N GLY A 198 -1.25 0.40 3.01
CA GLY A 198 -2.44 0.68 3.81
C GLY A 198 -2.56 2.10 4.31
N LEU A 199 -3.75 2.47 4.80
CA LEU A 199 -3.99 3.80 5.37
C LEU A 199 -3.20 4.01 6.67
N ASN A 200 -3.12 2.96 7.50
CA ASN A 200 -2.69 3.06 8.89
C ASN A 200 -1.29 2.46 9.13
N VAL A 201 -0.53 2.15 8.08
CA VAL A 201 0.76 1.45 8.22
C VAL A 201 1.85 2.27 8.93
N LEU A 202 1.72 3.60 8.94
CA LEU A 202 2.63 4.52 9.65
C LEU A 202 2.03 5.12 10.93
N GLN A 203 0.83 4.71 11.33
CA GLN A 203 0.19 5.28 12.51
C GLN A 203 0.82 4.73 13.79
N VAL A 204 1.22 5.66 14.66
CA VAL A 204 1.65 5.37 16.04
C VAL A 204 0.52 5.77 16.98
N GLY A 205 -0.17 4.77 17.54
CA GLY A 205 -1.23 4.98 18.53
C GLY A 205 -0.69 5.29 19.92
N SER A 206 -1.40 6.11 20.70
CA SER A 206 -1.09 6.34 22.11
C SER A 206 -1.42 5.10 22.95
N GLY A 207 -0.41 4.45 23.53
CA GLY A 207 -0.60 3.35 24.49
C GLY A 207 -0.10 1.98 24.04
N ASN A 208 0.29 1.82 22.77
CA ASN A 208 1.03 0.63 22.32
C ASN A 208 2.54 0.88 22.42
N THR A 209 3.29 -0.15 22.80
CA THR A 209 4.76 -0.11 22.86
C THR A 209 5.42 -0.56 21.56
N GLU A 210 4.62 -1.00 20.59
CA GLU A 210 5.08 -1.64 19.37
C GLU A 210 4.09 -1.39 18.22
N PHE A 211 4.64 -1.05 17.06
CA PHE A 211 3.90 -0.63 15.88
C PHE A 211 4.36 -1.40 14.65
N VAL A 212 3.50 -1.46 13.63
CA VAL A 212 3.82 -2.11 12.35
C VAL A 212 5.04 -1.44 11.70
N SER A 213 5.16 -0.11 11.85
CA SER A 213 6.29 0.68 11.38
C SER A 213 7.63 0.29 12.00
N ASP A 214 7.66 -0.30 13.20
CA ASP A 214 8.90 -0.76 13.85
C ASP A 214 9.56 -1.90 13.08
N TYR A 215 8.79 -2.55 12.20
CA TYR A 215 9.25 -3.64 11.35
C TYR A 215 9.55 -3.20 9.91
N PHE A 216 9.36 -1.92 9.55
CA PHE A 216 9.67 -1.43 8.21
C PHE A 216 11.13 -1.05 8.10
N ASP A 217 11.78 -1.47 7.01
CA ASP A 217 13.12 -1.01 6.67
C ASP A 217 13.07 0.28 5.84
N PHE A 218 11.97 0.49 5.12
CA PHE A 218 11.71 1.71 4.35
C PHE A 218 10.22 2.06 4.38
N SER A 219 9.90 3.35 4.40
CA SER A 219 8.52 3.83 4.38
C SER A 219 8.35 4.90 3.30
N ILE A 220 7.28 4.77 2.51
CA ILE A 220 6.88 5.71 1.46
C ILE A 220 5.51 6.25 1.86
N TYR A 221 5.36 7.58 1.86
CA TYR A 221 4.07 8.23 2.02
C TYR A 221 3.72 8.94 0.71
N ILE A 222 2.57 8.60 0.13
CA ILE A 222 2.06 9.27 -1.07
C ILE A 222 1.15 10.42 -0.61
N ASP A 223 1.58 11.64 -0.92
CA ASP A 223 0.93 12.89 -0.51
C ASP A 223 0.35 13.62 -1.72
N ALA A 224 -0.73 14.36 -1.50
CA ALA A 224 -1.35 15.26 -2.48
C ALA A 224 -2.22 16.29 -1.74
N LEU A 225 -2.64 17.35 -2.42
CA LEU A 225 -3.57 18.31 -1.82
C LEU A 225 -4.91 17.62 -1.53
N GLU A 226 -5.50 17.90 -0.37
CA GLU A 226 -6.77 17.31 0.05
C GLU A 226 -7.87 17.49 -1.01
N THR A 227 -7.93 18.67 -1.63
CA THR A 227 -8.88 18.99 -2.71
C THR A 227 -8.68 18.12 -3.95
N ASP A 228 -7.44 17.74 -4.26
CA ASP A 228 -7.15 16.87 -5.40
C ASP A 228 -7.56 15.42 -5.07
N ILE A 229 -7.26 14.97 -3.85
CA ILE A 229 -7.64 13.62 -3.38
C ILE A 229 -9.16 13.46 -3.33
N GLU A 230 -9.88 14.49 -2.87
CA GLU A 230 -11.34 14.54 -2.92
C GLU A 230 -11.85 14.39 -4.35
N GLY A 231 -11.29 15.15 -5.29
CA GLY A 231 -11.61 15.05 -6.71
C GLY A 231 -11.42 13.63 -7.24
N TRP A 232 -10.26 13.02 -6.96
CA TRP A 232 -9.97 11.64 -7.37
C TRP A 232 -10.90 10.63 -6.72
N PHE A 233 -11.28 10.82 -5.45
CA PHE A 233 -12.24 9.97 -4.75
C PHE A 233 -13.62 10.01 -5.44
N ILE A 234 -14.11 11.21 -5.75
CA ILE A 234 -15.40 11.41 -6.43
C ILE A 234 -15.37 10.80 -7.84
N GLU A 235 -14.30 11.05 -8.62
CA GLU A 235 -14.13 10.46 -9.95
C GLU A 235 -14.12 8.92 -9.87
N ARG A 236 -13.38 8.35 -8.91
CA ARG A 236 -13.33 6.90 -8.69
C ARG A 236 -14.69 6.32 -8.31
N PHE A 237 -15.44 6.99 -7.43
CA PHE A 237 -16.79 6.58 -7.06
C PHE A 237 -17.72 6.54 -8.28
N GLN A 238 -17.64 7.55 -9.14
CA GLN A 238 -18.43 7.58 -10.38
C GLN A 238 -18.07 6.44 -11.35
N THR A 239 -16.78 6.12 -11.50
CA THR A 239 -16.36 4.99 -12.35
C THR A 239 -16.81 3.67 -11.76
N LEU A 240 -16.68 3.47 -10.45
CA LEU A 240 -17.17 2.28 -9.75
C LEU A 240 -18.68 2.11 -9.93
N ARG A 241 -19.46 3.19 -9.83
CA ARG A 241 -20.90 3.18 -10.12
C ARG A 241 -21.23 2.66 -11.51
N LYS A 242 -20.45 3.05 -12.52
CA LYS A 242 -20.63 2.64 -13.92
C LYS A 242 -20.12 1.22 -14.21
N THR A 243 -19.32 0.64 -13.31
CA THR A 243 -18.63 -0.63 -13.52
C THR A 243 -18.93 -1.63 -12.41
N VAL A 244 -18.10 -1.68 -11.36
CA VAL A 244 -18.15 -2.66 -10.27
C VAL A 244 -19.51 -2.68 -9.57
N PHE A 245 -20.15 -1.54 -9.34
CA PHE A 245 -21.44 -1.49 -8.64
C PHE A 245 -22.59 -2.08 -9.48
N GLN A 246 -22.41 -2.24 -10.80
CA GLN A 246 -23.39 -2.91 -11.65
C GLN A 246 -23.41 -4.43 -11.45
N ASP A 247 -22.37 -5.01 -10.83
CA ASP A 247 -22.34 -6.42 -10.46
C ASP A 247 -23.44 -6.71 -9.43
N PRO A 248 -24.34 -7.69 -9.67
CA PRO A 248 -25.37 -8.09 -8.71
C PRO A 248 -24.81 -8.53 -7.34
N ASN A 249 -23.57 -9.02 -7.31
CA ASN A 249 -22.89 -9.44 -6.08
C ASN A 249 -22.14 -8.29 -5.38
N SER A 250 -22.12 -7.09 -5.97
CA SER A 250 -21.49 -5.94 -5.34
C SER A 250 -22.28 -5.51 -4.11
N PHE A 251 -21.57 -5.35 -2.98
CA PHE A 251 -22.13 -4.75 -1.77
C PHE A 251 -22.76 -3.37 -2.05
N PHE A 252 -22.17 -2.63 -2.98
CA PHE A 252 -22.59 -1.29 -3.39
C PHE A 252 -23.59 -1.28 -4.55
N ARG A 253 -24.23 -2.42 -4.87
CA ARG A 253 -25.24 -2.50 -5.93
C ARG A 253 -26.37 -1.49 -5.77
N HIS A 254 -26.70 -1.13 -4.53
CA HIS A 254 -27.71 -0.12 -4.22
C HIS A 254 -27.34 1.30 -4.68
N PHE A 255 -26.06 1.59 -4.95
CA PHE A 255 -25.60 2.86 -5.53
C PHE A 255 -25.59 2.88 -7.07
N ALA A 256 -25.77 1.73 -7.72
CA ALA A 256 -25.69 1.60 -9.17
C ALA A 256 -26.75 2.42 -9.92
N ASP A 257 -27.93 2.59 -9.30
CA ASP A 257 -29.09 3.27 -9.89
C ASP A 257 -29.15 4.77 -9.56
N LEU A 258 -28.22 5.30 -8.77
CA LEU A 258 -28.12 6.73 -8.50
C LEU A 258 -27.86 7.50 -9.80
N THR A 259 -28.43 8.70 -9.95
CA THR A 259 -28.04 9.63 -11.03
C THR A 259 -26.60 10.11 -10.82
N GLN A 260 -26.00 10.74 -11.84
CA GLN A 260 -24.65 11.27 -11.71
C GLN A 260 -24.54 12.29 -10.57
N ASP A 261 -25.50 13.22 -10.49
CA ASP A 261 -25.50 14.27 -9.47
C ASP A 261 -25.71 13.69 -8.05
N GLN A 262 -26.59 12.70 -7.92
CA GLN A 262 -26.79 11.99 -6.64
C GLN A 262 -25.53 11.25 -6.20
N ALA A 263 -24.84 10.58 -7.13
CA ALA A 263 -23.60 9.87 -6.85
C ALA A 263 -22.48 10.82 -6.42
N VAL A 264 -22.37 12.00 -7.05
CA VAL A 264 -21.40 13.03 -6.67
C VAL A 264 -21.70 13.57 -5.28
N ALA A 265 -22.96 13.93 -4.99
CA ALA A 265 -23.37 14.45 -3.70
C ALA A 265 -23.08 13.45 -2.56
N LEU A 266 -23.41 12.17 -2.79
CA LEU A 266 -23.13 11.10 -1.83
C LEU A 266 -21.62 10.87 -1.64
N ALA A 267 -20.84 10.85 -2.72
CA ALA A 267 -19.39 10.68 -2.63
C ALA A 267 -18.75 11.82 -1.83
N HIS A 268 -19.20 13.06 -2.02
CA HIS A 268 -18.76 14.21 -1.25
C HIS A 268 -19.17 14.10 0.24
N GLU A 269 -20.38 13.63 0.54
CA GLU A 269 -20.81 13.37 1.92
C GLU A 269 -19.94 12.29 2.60
N ILE A 270 -19.63 11.20 1.90
CA ILE A 270 -18.73 10.15 2.41
C ILE A 270 -17.32 10.70 2.63
N TRP A 271 -16.82 11.51 1.69
CA TRP A 271 -15.50 12.14 1.83
C TRP A 271 -15.47 13.02 3.08
N THR A 272 -16.33 14.04 3.16
CA THR A 272 -16.37 14.99 4.28
C THR A 272 -16.75 14.35 5.62
N GLY A 273 -17.55 13.29 5.61
CA GLY A 273 -18.00 12.58 6.80
C GLY A 273 -16.97 11.61 7.38
N ILE A 274 -16.20 10.94 6.51
CA ILE A 274 -15.37 9.78 6.85
C ILE A 274 -13.91 9.98 6.41
N ASN A 275 -13.62 10.12 5.11
CA ASN A 275 -12.26 10.04 4.57
C ASN A 275 -11.44 11.33 4.63
N GLY A 276 -12.08 12.50 4.63
CA GLY A 276 -11.44 13.82 4.71
C GLY A 276 -11.15 14.26 6.15
N LYS A 277 -11.64 13.53 7.15
CA LYS A 277 -11.37 13.81 8.58
C LYS A 277 -10.12 13.11 9.12
N THR A 278 -9.32 12.52 8.23
CA THR A 278 -8.17 11.67 8.58
C THR A 278 -6.88 12.44 8.73
#